data_AF-A0A9X5CR99-F1
#
_entry.id   AF-A0A9X5CR99-F1
#
_cell.length_a   1.000
_cell.length_b   1.000
_cell.length_c   1.000
_cell.angle_alpha   90.00
_cell.angle_beta   90.00
_cell.angle_gamma   90.00
#
_symmetry.space_group_name_H-M   'P 1'
#
loop_
_entity.id
_entity.type
_entity.pdbx_description
1 polymer ?
#
loop_
_entity_poly.entity_id
_entity_poly.type
_entity_poly.pdbx_seq_one_letter_code
_entity_poly.pdbx_strand_id
1 'polypeptide(L)'
;MTATTGVTTATGLADRVLGGWLGRIAGNMLGKPVEQGEVWTRARIDRYLRAANALPLTDYLPEPPTEEDERALRPEWRSCVRGRVHGSCRDDDVDYAILGLHLLETHGFGFSTEQVGDLWLLRLPYLQTFTAERAAYRNLANGLRPPLTATYDNPYQEWIGALIRADVHGWVSPGAPRRAAALARKDAVLSHTGNGVYGAMWAAALVAAAFTAATAREAVDEALAVVPASSRLARTVRRVTSLHESGLPWEDTLATLEEETAGLGWIHTVPNAAVITAGLLY
;
A
#
# COMPACT_ATOMS: atom_id res chain seq x y z
N MET A 1 -23.19 -18.50 -20.23
CA MET A 1 -24.21 -17.71 -19.51
C MET A 1 -23.71 -17.55 -18.08
N THR A 2 -22.89 -16.52 -17.84
CA THR A 2 -23.24 -15.17 -17.33
C THR A 2 -23.11 -15.09 -15.81
N ALA A 3 -21.93 -14.64 -15.35
CA ALA A 3 -21.72 -14.06 -14.04
C ALA A 3 -20.75 -12.87 -14.17
N THR A 4 -21.08 -11.91 -15.03
CA THR A 4 -20.33 -10.65 -15.23
C THR A 4 -21.22 -9.43 -14.93
N THR A 5 -22.22 -9.59 -14.05
CA THR A 5 -23.35 -8.64 -13.94
C THR A 5 -23.39 -7.85 -12.64
N GLY A 6 -22.54 -8.14 -11.65
CA GLY A 6 -22.59 -7.43 -10.36
C GLY A 6 -22.00 -6.01 -10.44
N VAL A 7 -20.81 -5.87 -11.03
CA VAL A 7 -20.01 -4.64 -11.04
C VAL A 7 -20.68 -3.51 -11.83
N THR A 8 -21.44 -3.85 -12.87
CA THR A 8 -22.09 -2.86 -13.76
C THR A 8 -23.32 -2.22 -13.13
N THR A 9 -23.79 -2.72 -11.99
CA THR A 9 -24.87 -2.10 -11.22
C THR A 9 -24.31 -1.08 -10.22
N ALA A 10 -25.04 0.02 -9.99
CA ALA A 10 -24.65 1.02 -9.00
C ALA A 10 -24.46 0.40 -7.59
N THR A 11 -25.31 -0.57 -7.22
CA THR A 11 -25.22 -1.29 -5.95
C THR A 11 -23.97 -2.16 -5.86
N GLY A 12 -23.63 -2.93 -6.91
CA GLY A 12 -22.44 -3.77 -6.91
C GLY A 12 -21.13 -2.98 -6.99
N LEU A 13 -21.15 -1.80 -7.62
CA LEU A 13 -20.01 -0.88 -7.56
C LEU A 13 -19.82 -0.32 -6.14
N ALA A 14 -20.90 0.15 -5.50
CA ALA A 14 -20.85 0.67 -4.14
C ALA A 14 -20.34 -0.38 -3.13
N ASP A 15 -20.82 -1.63 -3.25
CA ASP A 15 -20.36 -2.75 -2.43
C ASP A 15 -18.86 -3.02 -2.59
N ARG A 16 -18.34 -2.99 -3.82
CA ARG A 16 -16.90 -3.17 -4.08
C ARG A 16 -16.04 -2.02 -3.58
N VAL A 17 -16.50 -0.77 -3.71
CA VAL A 17 -15.82 0.39 -3.13
C VAL A 17 -15.79 0.28 -1.61
N LEU A 18 -16.92 -0.09 -0.98
CA LEU A 18 -16.98 -0.32 0.46
C LEU A 18 -16.05 -1.45 0.89
N GLY A 19 -16.04 -2.57 0.16
CA GLY A 19 -15.12 -3.68 0.39
C GLY A 19 -13.65 -3.27 0.29
N GLY A 20 -13.29 -2.43 -0.68
CA GLY A 20 -11.95 -1.87 -0.81
C GLY A 20 -11.56 -1.00 0.39
N TRP A 21 -12.46 -0.10 0.82
CA TRP A 21 -12.26 0.75 2.00
C TRP A 21 -12.13 -0.07 3.30
N LEU A 22 -13.03 -1.02 3.53
CA LEU A 22 -12.99 -1.91 4.69
C LEU A 22 -11.77 -2.82 4.67
N GLY A 23 -11.36 -3.31 3.50
CA GLY A 23 -10.15 -4.12 3.33
C GLY A 23 -8.89 -3.35 3.69
N ARG A 24 -8.78 -2.08 3.26
CA ARG A 24 -7.69 -1.20 3.68
C ARG A 24 -7.66 -1.04 5.20
N ILE A 25 -8.80 -0.73 5.83
CA ILE A 25 -8.87 -0.60 7.29
C ILE A 25 -8.46 -1.91 7.97
N ALA A 26 -9.00 -3.05 7.54
CA ALA A 26 -8.70 -4.34 8.13
C ALA A 26 -7.20 -4.69 8.03
N GLY A 27 -6.59 -4.47 6.87
CA GLY A 27 -5.15 -4.69 6.64
C GLY A 27 -4.28 -3.83 7.55
N ASN A 28 -4.62 -2.54 7.68
CA ASN A 28 -3.87 -1.61 8.52
C ASN A 28 -3.98 -1.98 9.99
N MET A 29 -5.20 -2.29 10.46
CA MET A 29 -5.42 -2.74 11.84
C MET A 29 -4.68 -4.06 12.14
N LEU A 30 -4.60 -4.97 11.17
CA LEU A 30 -3.87 -6.24 11.31
C LEU A 30 -2.35 -6.02 11.40
N GLY A 31 -1.79 -5.15 10.56
CA GLY A 31 -0.34 -4.91 10.49
C GLY A 31 0.20 -3.96 11.56
N LYS A 32 -0.61 -2.99 12.00
CA LYS A 32 -0.15 -1.90 12.88
C LYS A 32 0.53 -2.34 14.18
N PRO A 33 0.05 -3.36 14.93
CA PRO A 33 0.72 -3.77 16.16
C PRO A 33 2.18 -4.20 15.97
N VAL A 34 2.49 -4.74 14.79
CA VAL A 34 3.79 -5.30 14.41
C VAL A 34 4.52 -4.43 13.37
N GLU A 35 4.12 -3.17 13.25
CA GLU A 35 4.76 -2.18 12.39
C GLU A 35 6.12 -1.78 12.98
N GLN A 36 7.19 -2.37 12.44
CA GLN A 36 8.63 -2.05 12.59
C GLN A 36 9.42 -3.26 12.06
N GLY A 37 9.63 -3.34 10.74
CA GLY A 37 10.16 -4.55 10.09
C GLY A 37 11.54 -5.03 10.58
N GLU A 38 12.32 -4.14 11.22
CA GLU A 38 13.60 -4.50 11.86
C GLU A 38 13.40 -5.29 13.16
N VAL A 39 12.27 -5.07 13.85
CA VAL A 39 11.92 -5.73 15.11
C VAL A 39 11.02 -6.94 14.84
N TRP A 40 9.98 -6.73 14.04
CA TRP A 40 8.94 -7.70 13.72
C TRP A 40 9.22 -8.41 12.39
N THR A 41 10.28 -9.23 12.41
CA THR A 41 10.58 -10.12 11.29
C THR A 41 9.54 -11.25 11.18
N ARG A 42 9.45 -11.90 10.01
CA ARG A 42 8.62 -13.08 9.79
C ARG A 42 8.81 -14.15 10.89
N ALA A 43 10.07 -14.41 11.27
CA ALA A 43 10.39 -15.37 12.33
C ALA A 43 9.89 -14.94 13.72
N ARG A 44 9.92 -13.64 14.02
CA ARG A 44 9.36 -13.12 15.28
C ARG A 44 7.84 -13.22 15.30
N ILE A 45 7.18 -12.86 14.20
CA ILE A 45 5.72 -12.97 14.07
C ILE A 45 5.30 -14.44 14.21
N ASP A 46 5.98 -15.39 13.55
CA ASP A 46 5.71 -16.83 13.70
C ASP A 46 5.84 -17.28 15.17
N ARG A 47 6.94 -16.89 15.85
CA ARG A 47 7.13 -17.21 17.29
C ARG A 47 6.00 -16.64 18.16
N TYR A 48 5.62 -15.38 17.93
CA TYR A 48 4.53 -14.72 18.66
C TYR A 48 3.21 -15.49 18.47
N LEU A 49 2.88 -15.83 17.23
CA LEU A 49 1.64 -16.54 16.90
C LEU A 49 1.63 -17.98 17.45
N ARG A 50 2.77 -18.68 17.47
CA ARG A 50 2.89 -19.99 18.13
C ARG A 50 2.67 -19.88 19.64
N ALA A 51 3.32 -18.94 20.29
CA ALA A 51 3.17 -18.72 21.73
C ALA A 51 1.71 -18.40 22.12
N ALA A 52 1.00 -17.70 21.24
CA ALA A 52 -0.42 -17.37 21.42
C ALA A 52 -1.40 -18.42 20.87
N ASN A 53 -0.93 -19.59 20.38
CA ASN A 53 -1.75 -20.62 19.73
C ASN A 53 -2.67 -20.07 18.62
N ALA A 54 -2.14 -19.17 17.79
CA ALA A 54 -2.88 -18.41 16.78
C ALA A 54 -2.46 -18.71 15.33
N LEU A 55 -1.73 -19.80 15.09
CA LEU A 55 -1.43 -20.28 13.73
C LEU A 55 -2.46 -21.33 13.26
N PRO A 56 -2.95 -21.25 12.00
CA PRO A 56 -2.77 -20.13 11.06
C PRO A 56 -3.52 -18.88 11.52
N LEU A 57 -2.96 -17.70 11.23
CA LEU A 57 -3.59 -16.43 11.57
C LEU A 57 -4.79 -16.19 10.65
N THR A 58 -5.99 -16.40 11.18
CA THR A 58 -7.28 -16.32 10.46
C THR A 58 -8.17 -15.17 10.94
N ASP A 59 -7.64 -14.33 11.84
CA ASP A 59 -8.30 -13.18 12.46
C ASP A 59 -7.19 -12.18 12.88
N TYR A 60 -7.53 -11.06 13.51
CA TYR A 60 -6.56 -10.11 14.07
C TYR A 60 -5.60 -10.77 15.06
N LEU A 61 -4.43 -10.13 15.24
CA LEU A 61 -3.43 -10.57 16.21
C LEU A 61 -4.06 -10.72 17.60
N PRO A 62 -3.75 -11.81 18.34
CA PRO A 62 -4.17 -11.94 19.73
C PRO A 62 -3.47 -10.89 20.62
N GLU A 63 -3.91 -10.78 21.87
CA GLU A 63 -3.16 -10.04 22.89
C GLU A 63 -1.75 -10.62 23.09
N PRO A 64 -0.76 -9.81 23.50
CA PRO A 64 0.60 -10.27 23.68
C PRO A 64 0.67 -11.39 24.73
N PRO A 65 1.29 -12.54 24.42
CA PRO A 65 1.35 -13.68 25.35
C PRO A 65 2.33 -13.44 26.51
N THR A 66 3.24 -12.47 26.37
CA THR A 66 4.24 -12.11 27.38
C THR A 66 4.35 -10.59 27.51
N GLU A 67 4.85 -10.12 28.67
CA GLU A 67 5.15 -8.69 28.84
C GLU A 67 6.26 -8.19 27.89
N GLU A 68 7.16 -9.08 27.45
CA GLU A 68 8.18 -8.73 26.46
C GLU A 68 7.54 -8.41 25.12
N ASP A 69 6.59 -9.24 24.68
CA ASP A 69 5.84 -8.99 23.46
C ASP A 69 5.00 -7.71 23.58
N GLU A 70 4.36 -7.48 24.72
CA GLU A 70 3.60 -6.26 24.98
C GLU A 70 4.46 -5.00 24.82
N ARG A 71 5.69 -5.01 25.36
CA ARG A 71 6.64 -3.89 25.24
C ARG A 71 7.16 -3.69 23.82
N ALA A 72 7.14 -4.73 22.99
CA ALA A 72 7.62 -4.70 21.61
C ALA A 72 6.55 -4.30 20.59
N LEU A 73 5.26 -4.45 20.93
CA LEU A 73 4.16 -4.01 20.08
C LEU A 73 4.08 -2.48 20.03
N ARG A 74 3.59 -1.95 18.91
CA ARG A 74 3.28 -0.52 18.77
C ARG A 74 2.24 -0.10 19.82
N PRO A 75 2.33 1.10 20.43
CA PRO A 75 1.44 1.53 21.52
C PRO A 75 -0.06 1.39 21.23
N GLU A 76 -0.44 1.50 19.96
CA GLU A 76 -1.80 1.41 19.44
C GLU A 76 -2.39 -0.02 19.49
N TRP A 77 -1.58 -1.06 19.76
CA TRP A 77 -1.99 -2.46 19.70
C TRP A 77 -3.28 -2.76 20.47
N ARG A 78 -3.52 -2.08 21.60
CA ARG A 78 -4.72 -2.26 22.44
C ARG A 78 -6.03 -1.96 21.72
N SER A 79 -6.00 -1.25 20.60
CA SER A 79 -7.16 -0.97 19.75
C SER A 79 -7.20 -1.82 18.47
N CYS A 80 -6.16 -2.64 18.23
CA CYS A 80 -5.93 -3.32 16.96
C CYS A 80 -5.95 -4.85 17.06
N VAL A 81 -5.86 -5.41 18.27
CA VAL A 81 -5.88 -6.85 18.50
C VAL A 81 -7.30 -7.42 18.59
N ARG A 82 -7.41 -8.73 18.38
CA ARG A 82 -8.66 -9.49 18.41
C ARG A 82 -9.47 -9.18 19.66
N GLY A 83 -10.77 -8.95 19.47
CA GLY A 83 -11.71 -8.65 20.56
C GLY A 83 -11.65 -7.21 21.09
N ARG A 84 -10.71 -6.37 20.61
CA ARG A 84 -10.59 -4.96 21.02
C ARG A 84 -10.79 -3.95 19.90
N VAL A 85 -10.97 -4.42 18.65
CA VAL A 85 -11.20 -3.55 17.50
C VAL A 85 -12.60 -2.92 17.58
N HIS A 86 -12.63 -1.60 17.80
CA HIS A 86 -13.86 -0.79 17.83
C HIS A 86 -13.72 0.39 16.86
N GLY A 87 -13.70 0.07 15.57
CA GLY A 87 -13.36 1.02 14.50
C GLY A 87 -11.85 1.08 14.23
N SER A 88 -11.45 1.89 13.26
CA SER A 88 -10.02 2.08 12.94
C SER A 88 -9.36 3.00 13.97
N CYS A 89 -8.22 2.59 14.49
CA CYS A 89 -7.29 3.56 15.05
C CYS A 89 -6.74 4.46 13.92
N ARG A 90 -6.28 5.67 14.26
CA ARG A 90 -5.72 6.60 13.26
C ARG A 90 -4.50 6.00 12.60
N ASP A 91 -4.40 6.13 11.28
CA ASP A 91 -3.34 5.54 10.44
C ASP A 91 -3.08 6.47 9.26
N ASP A 92 -1.81 6.68 8.88
CA ASP A 92 -1.47 7.66 7.85
C ASP A 92 -1.91 7.22 6.46
N ASP A 93 -1.93 5.93 6.15
CA ASP A 93 -2.52 5.40 4.92
C ASP A 93 -3.99 5.85 4.75
N VAL A 94 -4.74 5.84 5.86
CA VAL A 94 -6.16 6.23 5.91
C VAL A 94 -6.28 7.75 5.80
N ASP A 95 -5.42 8.50 6.52
CA ASP A 95 -5.34 9.96 6.41
C ASP A 95 -5.09 10.40 4.96
N TYR A 96 -4.15 9.74 4.27
CA TYR A 96 -3.86 10.03 2.87
C TYR A 96 -5.01 9.67 1.92
N ALA A 97 -5.73 8.58 2.15
CA ALA A 97 -6.89 8.23 1.34
C ALA A 97 -8.00 9.29 1.44
N ILE A 98 -8.29 9.79 2.66
CA ILE A 98 -9.23 10.89 2.88
C ILE A 98 -8.73 12.19 2.25
N LEU A 99 -7.43 12.49 2.39
CA LEU A 99 -6.81 13.67 1.78
C LEU A 99 -6.90 13.63 0.24
N GLY A 100 -6.66 12.47 -0.36
CA GLY A 100 -6.77 12.26 -1.81
C GLY A 100 -8.21 12.35 -2.31
N LEU A 101 -9.20 11.89 -1.53
CA LEU A 101 -10.62 12.10 -1.85
C LEU A 101 -10.96 13.59 -1.83
N HIS A 102 -10.53 14.31 -0.78
CA HIS A 102 -10.74 15.75 -0.68
C HIS A 102 -10.09 16.53 -1.84
N LEU A 103 -8.88 16.12 -2.28
CA LEU A 103 -8.22 16.68 -3.45
C LEU A 103 -9.10 16.54 -4.71
N LEU A 104 -9.66 15.34 -4.93
CA LEU A 104 -10.50 15.03 -6.07
C LEU A 104 -11.84 15.78 -6.03
N GLU A 105 -12.46 15.92 -4.86
CA GLU A 105 -13.69 16.70 -4.69
C GLU A 105 -13.44 18.20 -4.93
N THR A 106 -12.25 18.70 -4.59
CA THR A 106 -11.91 20.13 -4.70
C THR A 106 -11.47 20.53 -6.11
N HIS A 107 -10.65 19.69 -6.76
CA HIS A 107 -10.00 20.02 -8.04
C HIS A 107 -10.40 19.11 -9.21
N GLY A 108 -11.22 18.09 -8.95
CA GLY A 108 -11.58 17.07 -9.93
C GLY A 108 -10.38 16.20 -10.34
N PHE A 109 -10.58 15.36 -11.36
CA PHE A 109 -9.54 14.49 -11.92
C PHE A 109 -8.42 15.26 -12.66
N GLY A 110 -8.61 16.57 -12.85
CA GLY A 110 -7.68 17.47 -13.52
C GLY A 110 -6.55 18.00 -12.63
N PHE A 111 -6.51 17.64 -11.34
CA PHE A 111 -5.57 18.22 -10.38
C PHE A 111 -4.10 18.17 -10.84
N SER A 112 -3.28 19.11 -10.36
CA SER A 112 -1.83 19.17 -10.59
C SER A 112 -1.04 18.71 -9.35
N THR A 113 0.24 18.38 -9.52
CA THR A 113 1.12 18.03 -8.39
C THR A 113 1.29 19.19 -7.41
N GLU A 114 1.31 20.43 -7.91
CA GLU A 114 1.35 21.63 -7.07
C GLU A 114 0.14 21.70 -6.14
N GLN A 115 -1.07 21.38 -6.64
CA GLN A 115 -2.28 21.36 -5.81
C GLN A 115 -2.24 20.26 -4.74
N VAL A 116 -1.55 19.13 -4.99
CA VAL A 116 -1.28 18.12 -3.97
C VAL A 116 -0.39 18.72 -2.87
N GLY A 117 0.66 19.44 -3.27
CA GLY A 117 1.58 20.12 -2.33
C GLY A 117 0.89 21.21 -1.50
N ASP A 118 0.06 22.05 -2.13
CA ASP A 118 -0.74 23.06 -1.45
C ASP A 118 -1.69 22.42 -0.44
N LEU A 119 -2.34 21.33 -0.83
CA LEU A 119 -3.23 20.59 0.06
C LEU A 119 -2.49 20.04 1.28
N TRP A 120 -1.28 19.51 1.10
CA TRP A 120 -0.45 19.05 2.22
C TRP A 120 -0.16 20.19 3.19
N LEU A 121 0.30 21.33 2.69
CA LEU A 121 0.62 22.51 3.50
C LEU A 121 -0.59 23.03 4.30
N LEU A 122 -1.79 22.91 3.74
CA LEU A 122 -3.02 23.45 4.33
C LEU A 122 -3.71 22.48 5.29
N ARG A 123 -3.56 21.16 5.10
CA ARG A 123 -4.43 20.16 5.75
C ARG A 123 -3.70 19.00 6.41
N LEU A 124 -2.47 18.68 6.01
CA LEU A 124 -1.74 17.52 6.51
C LEU A 124 -0.78 17.95 7.62
N PRO A 125 -0.95 17.51 8.88
CA PRO A 125 -0.02 17.89 9.94
C PRO A 125 1.39 17.35 9.63
N TYR A 126 2.41 18.21 9.75
CA TYR A 126 3.80 17.82 9.43
C TYR A 126 4.25 16.55 10.15
N LEU A 127 3.89 16.38 11.43
CA LEU A 127 4.27 15.22 12.23
C LEU A 127 3.55 13.91 11.87
N GLN A 128 2.62 13.95 10.91
CA GLN A 128 1.87 12.81 10.39
C GLN A 128 2.34 12.40 8.98
N THR A 129 3.51 12.88 8.57
CA THR A 129 4.21 12.40 7.37
C THR A 129 5.46 11.63 7.76
N PHE A 130 5.91 10.68 6.95
CA PHE A 130 7.08 9.87 7.28
C PHE A 130 8.04 9.84 6.10
N THR A 131 9.34 9.69 6.35
CA THR A 131 10.33 9.37 5.30
C THR A 131 10.32 10.33 4.09
N ALA A 132 9.99 9.86 2.89
CA ALA A 132 9.95 10.63 1.65
C ALA A 132 8.93 11.77 1.71
N GLU A 133 7.76 11.52 2.28
CA GLU A 133 6.72 12.53 2.48
C GLU A 133 7.17 13.61 3.45
N ARG A 134 7.85 13.22 4.53
CA ARG A 134 8.41 14.18 5.50
C ARG A 134 9.46 15.07 4.86
N ALA A 135 10.38 14.49 4.09
CA ALA A 135 11.40 15.24 3.36
C ALA A 135 10.77 16.20 2.33
N ALA A 136 9.79 15.71 1.56
CA ALA A 136 9.07 16.53 0.59
C ALA A 136 8.26 17.66 1.23
N TYR A 137 7.60 17.40 2.36
CA TYR A 137 6.88 18.42 3.12
C TYR A 137 7.85 19.49 3.62
N ARG A 138 8.98 19.12 4.22
CA ARG A 138 10.02 20.08 4.63
C ARG A 138 10.47 20.94 3.44
N ASN A 139 10.63 20.33 2.27
CA ASN A 139 11.01 21.04 1.06
C ASN A 139 9.93 22.04 0.61
N LEU A 140 8.65 21.64 0.62
CA LEU A 140 7.50 22.53 0.36
C LEU A 140 7.49 23.71 1.33
N ALA A 141 7.65 23.46 2.63
CA ALA A 141 7.67 24.50 3.66
C ALA A 141 8.83 25.49 3.49
N ASN A 142 9.93 25.07 2.85
CA ASN A 142 11.06 25.91 2.49
C ASN A 142 10.91 26.58 1.10
N GLY A 143 9.75 26.49 0.46
CA GLY A 143 9.44 27.15 -0.80
C GLY A 143 9.93 26.43 -2.07
N LEU A 144 10.41 25.18 -1.96
CA LEU A 144 10.69 24.35 -3.12
C LEU A 144 9.37 23.89 -3.77
N ARG A 145 9.39 23.73 -5.09
CA ARG A 145 8.24 23.25 -5.88
C ARG A 145 8.58 21.92 -6.57
N PRO A 146 7.57 21.09 -6.90
CA PRO A 146 7.78 19.91 -7.74
C PRO A 146 8.53 20.26 -9.04
N PRO A 147 9.42 19.39 -9.53
CA PRO A 147 9.79 18.09 -8.97
C PRO A 147 10.88 18.15 -7.88
N LEU A 148 11.41 19.33 -7.54
CA LEU A 148 12.53 19.45 -6.56
C LEU A 148 12.12 19.04 -5.15
N THR A 149 10.83 19.10 -4.82
CA THR A 149 10.30 18.59 -3.54
C THR A 149 10.61 17.11 -3.34
N ALA A 150 10.60 16.31 -4.41
CA ALA A 150 10.89 14.88 -4.35
C ALA A 150 12.40 14.58 -4.34
N THR A 151 13.25 15.44 -4.91
CA THR A 151 14.67 15.11 -5.16
C THR A 151 15.66 15.84 -4.26
N TYR A 152 15.33 17.02 -3.75
CA TYR A 152 16.23 17.80 -2.91
C TYR A 152 16.31 17.21 -1.50
N ASP A 153 17.50 16.73 -1.10
CA ASP A 153 17.74 16.16 0.24
C ASP A 153 16.66 15.16 0.69
N ASN A 154 16.28 14.26 -0.22
CA ASN A 154 15.31 13.21 0.02
C ASN A 154 15.94 11.86 -0.37
N PRO A 155 16.43 11.05 0.59
CA PRO A 155 17.02 9.75 0.31
C PRO A 155 15.99 8.61 0.17
N TYR A 156 14.70 8.89 0.40
CA TYR A 156 13.65 7.89 0.57
C TYR A 156 12.76 7.73 -0.68
N GLN A 157 13.18 8.26 -1.82
CA GLN A 157 12.33 8.50 -3.01
C GLN A 157 11.67 7.24 -3.61
N GLU A 158 12.20 6.06 -3.30
CA GLU A 158 11.68 4.76 -3.77
C GLU A 158 11.06 3.91 -2.64
N TRP A 159 10.76 4.52 -1.50
CA TRP A 159 10.07 3.87 -0.40
C TRP A 159 8.57 3.77 -0.66
N ILE A 160 7.87 2.99 0.15
CA ILE A 160 6.48 2.55 -0.08
C ILE A 160 5.44 3.66 0.11
N GLY A 161 5.82 4.83 0.64
CA GLY A 161 4.89 5.88 1.04
C GLY A 161 3.90 6.31 -0.06
N ALA A 162 4.37 6.46 -1.30
CA ALA A 162 3.47 6.73 -2.42
C ALA A 162 2.57 5.55 -2.82
N LEU A 163 3.01 4.30 -2.61
CA LEU A 163 2.22 3.10 -2.88
C LEU A 163 1.04 2.98 -1.92
N ILE A 164 1.27 3.15 -0.62
CA ILE A 164 0.22 2.97 0.41
C ILE A 164 -0.92 3.97 0.28
N ARG A 165 -0.69 5.16 -0.26
CA ARG A 165 -1.73 6.18 -0.47
C ARG A 165 -2.46 6.14 -1.81
N ALA A 166 -2.11 5.21 -2.69
CA ALA A 166 -2.57 5.21 -4.08
C ALA A 166 -4.00 4.64 -4.28
N ASP A 167 -4.55 3.92 -3.30
CA ASP A 167 -5.83 3.20 -3.42
C ASP A 167 -6.98 4.08 -3.87
N VAL A 168 -7.05 5.31 -3.33
CA VAL A 168 -8.12 6.25 -3.63
C VAL A 168 -8.24 6.51 -5.13
N HIS A 169 -7.13 6.56 -5.85
CA HIS A 169 -7.11 6.75 -7.30
C HIS A 169 -7.65 5.53 -8.06
N GLY A 170 -7.52 4.34 -7.49
CA GLY A 170 -8.13 3.11 -7.97
C GLY A 170 -9.63 3.05 -7.71
N TRP A 171 -10.07 3.37 -6.48
CA TRP A 171 -11.51 3.38 -6.11
C TRP A 171 -12.33 4.35 -6.94
N VAL A 172 -11.77 5.52 -7.28
CA VAL A 172 -12.43 6.49 -8.18
C VAL A 172 -12.26 6.16 -9.68
N SER A 173 -11.53 5.09 -9.99
CA SER A 173 -11.26 4.64 -11.35
C SER A 173 -11.61 3.16 -11.61
N PRO A 174 -12.82 2.69 -11.26
CA PRO A 174 -13.18 1.27 -11.40
C PRO A 174 -13.08 0.82 -12.86
N GLY A 175 -12.34 -0.25 -13.12
CA GLY A 175 -12.12 -0.79 -14.47
C GLY A 175 -11.28 0.12 -15.38
N ALA A 176 -10.62 1.14 -14.85
CA ALA A 176 -9.79 2.08 -15.63
C ALA A 176 -8.33 2.18 -15.10
N PRO A 177 -7.52 1.10 -15.18
CA PRO A 177 -6.18 1.05 -14.60
C PRO A 177 -5.24 2.16 -15.08
N ARG A 178 -5.28 2.50 -16.38
CA ARG A 178 -4.47 3.59 -16.95
C ARG A 178 -4.84 4.97 -16.37
N ARG A 179 -6.12 5.22 -16.10
CA ARG A 179 -6.58 6.46 -15.47
C ARG A 179 -6.11 6.51 -14.01
N ALA A 180 -6.31 5.42 -13.27
CA ALA A 180 -5.86 5.31 -11.88
C ALA A 180 -4.36 5.59 -11.75
N ALA A 181 -3.54 4.93 -12.59
CA ALA A 181 -2.10 5.14 -12.63
C ALA A 181 -1.70 6.58 -12.97
N ALA A 182 -2.41 7.25 -13.88
CA ALA A 182 -2.14 8.64 -14.23
C ALA A 182 -2.40 9.59 -13.06
N LEU A 183 -3.49 9.39 -12.30
CA LEU A 183 -3.81 10.17 -11.10
C LEU A 183 -2.76 9.92 -10.01
N ALA A 184 -2.46 8.64 -9.72
CA ALA A 184 -1.45 8.25 -8.76
C ALA A 184 -0.05 8.78 -9.11
N ARG A 185 0.30 8.84 -10.40
CA ARG A 185 1.57 9.44 -10.83
C ARG A 185 1.63 10.94 -10.50
N LYS A 186 0.57 11.70 -10.80
CA LYS A 186 0.53 13.16 -10.52
C LYS A 186 0.69 13.45 -9.03
N ASP A 187 0.08 12.62 -8.20
CA ASP A 187 0.17 12.67 -6.76
C ASP A 187 1.56 12.22 -6.23
N ALA A 188 2.08 11.09 -6.72
CA ALA A 188 3.32 10.50 -6.23
C ALA A 188 4.58 11.33 -6.51
N VAL A 189 4.64 12.00 -7.66
CA VAL A 189 5.82 12.80 -8.06
C VAL A 189 6.05 14.04 -7.20
N LEU A 190 5.13 14.36 -6.26
CA LEU A 190 5.37 15.35 -5.22
C LEU A 190 6.53 14.96 -4.31
N SER A 191 6.61 13.68 -3.92
CA SER A 191 7.53 13.19 -2.88
C SER A 191 8.43 12.03 -3.31
N HIS A 192 8.10 11.34 -4.41
CA HIS A 192 8.78 10.13 -4.85
C HIS A 192 9.32 10.22 -6.27
N THR A 193 10.26 9.35 -6.60
CA THR A 193 10.78 9.15 -7.96
C THR A 193 10.93 7.65 -8.25
N GLY A 194 11.34 7.29 -9.48
CA GLY A 194 11.71 5.93 -9.83
C GLY A 194 10.67 4.88 -9.43
N ASN A 195 11.10 3.83 -8.74
CA ASN A 195 10.22 2.75 -8.31
C ASN A 195 9.17 3.21 -7.29
N GLY A 196 9.40 4.28 -6.51
CA GLY A 196 8.39 4.82 -5.58
C GLY A 196 7.15 5.32 -6.31
N VAL A 197 7.35 6.02 -7.43
CA VAL A 197 6.25 6.43 -8.33
C VAL A 197 5.65 5.23 -9.05
N TYR A 198 6.47 4.27 -9.50
CA TYR A 198 5.95 3.06 -10.15
C TYR A 198 5.11 2.20 -9.19
N GLY A 199 5.45 2.18 -7.90
CA GLY A 199 4.67 1.51 -6.86
C GLY A 199 3.28 2.10 -6.72
N ALA A 200 3.18 3.43 -6.64
CA ALA A 200 1.90 4.14 -6.61
C ALA A 200 1.05 3.87 -7.87
N MET A 201 1.68 3.96 -9.04
CA MET A 201 1.01 3.68 -10.31
C MET A 201 0.47 2.24 -10.36
N TRP A 202 1.28 1.28 -9.96
CA TRP A 202 0.93 -0.14 -9.93
C TRP A 202 -0.20 -0.42 -8.94
N ALA A 203 -0.13 0.08 -7.70
CA ALA A 203 -1.18 -0.13 -6.70
C ALA A 203 -2.52 0.49 -7.11
N ALA A 204 -2.54 1.73 -7.58
CA ALA A 204 -3.77 2.34 -8.08
C ALA A 204 -4.38 1.58 -9.26
N ALA A 205 -3.53 1.12 -10.20
CA ALA A 205 -3.96 0.32 -11.34
C ALA A 205 -4.51 -1.05 -10.93
N LEU A 206 -3.87 -1.70 -9.94
CA LEU A 206 -4.30 -2.99 -9.38
C LEU A 206 -5.67 -2.88 -8.72
N VAL A 207 -5.87 -1.86 -7.88
CA VAL A 207 -7.17 -1.58 -7.25
C VAL A 207 -8.24 -1.30 -8.31
N ALA A 208 -7.93 -0.50 -9.33
CA ALA A 208 -8.86 -0.23 -10.43
C ALA A 208 -9.21 -1.50 -11.23
N ALA A 209 -8.22 -2.35 -11.53
CA ALA A 209 -8.41 -3.59 -12.27
C ALA A 209 -9.25 -4.61 -11.49
N ALA A 210 -9.11 -4.67 -10.16
CA ALA A 210 -9.86 -5.57 -9.30
C ALA A 210 -11.39 -5.42 -9.38
N PHE A 211 -11.89 -4.28 -9.88
CA PHE A 211 -13.32 -4.10 -10.12
C PHE A 211 -13.83 -4.97 -11.28
N THR A 212 -13.01 -5.25 -12.30
CA THR A 212 -13.44 -5.90 -13.54
C THR A 212 -12.75 -7.23 -13.83
N ALA A 213 -11.54 -7.44 -13.30
CA ALA A 213 -10.77 -8.67 -13.47
C ALA A 213 -11.52 -9.89 -12.89
N ALA A 214 -11.43 -11.03 -13.58
CA ALA A 214 -12.01 -12.29 -13.14
C ALA A 214 -11.18 -12.97 -12.04
N THR A 215 -9.87 -12.69 -12.00
CA THR A 215 -8.94 -13.26 -11.02
C THR A 215 -7.95 -12.22 -10.50
N ALA A 216 -7.37 -12.46 -9.34
CA ALA A 216 -6.29 -11.63 -8.81
C ALA A 216 -5.08 -11.59 -9.76
N ARG A 217 -4.77 -12.74 -10.40
CA ARG A 217 -3.73 -12.86 -11.43
C ARG A 217 -3.94 -11.88 -12.59
N GLU A 218 -5.16 -11.83 -13.12
CA GLU A 218 -5.52 -10.90 -14.20
C GLU A 218 -5.39 -9.44 -13.77
N ALA A 219 -5.83 -9.09 -12.55
CA ALA A 219 -5.66 -7.75 -12.02
C ALA A 219 -4.17 -7.33 -11.89
N VAL A 220 -3.30 -8.27 -11.47
CA VAL A 220 -1.85 -8.06 -11.40
C VAL A 220 -1.25 -7.81 -12.79
N ASP A 221 -1.70 -8.55 -13.81
CA ASP A 221 -1.24 -8.38 -15.19
C ASP A 221 -1.65 -7.04 -15.79
N GLU A 222 -2.90 -6.62 -15.58
CA GLU A 222 -3.38 -5.30 -16.00
C GLU A 222 -2.60 -4.17 -15.33
N ALA A 223 -2.31 -4.30 -14.04
CA ALA A 223 -1.53 -3.31 -13.28
C ALA A 223 -0.08 -3.21 -13.77
N LEU A 224 0.52 -4.31 -14.25
CA LEU A 224 1.87 -4.28 -14.82
C LEU A 224 1.95 -3.52 -16.16
N ALA A 225 0.85 -3.39 -16.89
CA ALA A 225 0.82 -2.71 -18.18
C ALA A 225 1.02 -1.18 -18.08
N VAL A 226 0.89 -0.60 -16.88
CA VAL A 226 1.03 0.85 -16.66
C VAL A 226 2.42 1.27 -16.18
N VAL A 227 3.29 0.34 -15.81
CA VAL A 227 4.66 0.62 -15.32
C VAL A 227 5.72 0.23 -16.36
N PRO A 228 6.90 0.88 -16.38
CA PRO A 228 7.97 0.51 -17.32
C PRO A 228 8.39 -0.95 -17.14
N ALA A 229 8.35 -1.72 -18.23
CA ALA A 229 8.57 -3.17 -18.18
C ALA A 229 9.95 -3.58 -17.67
N SER A 230 10.96 -2.71 -17.81
CA SER A 230 12.34 -2.92 -17.32
C SER A 230 12.58 -2.45 -15.88
N SER A 231 11.59 -1.82 -15.24
CA SER A 231 11.72 -1.36 -13.85
C SER A 231 11.95 -2.53 -12.88
N ARG A 232 12.59 -2.25 -11.73
CA ARG A 232 12.80 -3.28 -10.69
C ARG A 232 11.46 -3.81 -10.21
N LEU A 233 10.49 -2.92 -9.95
CA LEU A 233 9.14 -3.30 -9.55
C LEU A 233 8.49 -4.28 -10.54
N ALA A 234 8.47 -3.96 -11.84
CA ALA A 234 7.84 -4.82 -12.84
C ALA A 234 8.53 -6.19 -12.96
N ARG A 235 9.86 -6.24 -12.84
CA ARG A 235 10.61 -7.50 -12.83
C ARG A 235 10.30 -8.34 -11.59
N THR A 236 10.25 -7.73 -10.41
CA THR A 236 9.95 -8.41 -9.15
C THR A 236 8.54 -8.99 -9.14
N VAL A 237 7.51 -8.24 -9.56
CA VAL A 237 6.13 -8.74 -9.62
C VAL A 237 6.00 -9.93 -10.61
N ARG A 238 6.61 -9.84 -11.80
CA ARG A 238 6.66 -10.98 -12.74
C ARG A 238 7.42 -12.17 -12.16
N ARG A 239 8.45 -11.91 -11.36
CA ARG A 239 9.21 -12.96 -10.68
C ARG A 239 8.36 -13.70 -9.65
N VAL A 240 7.61 -12.99 -8.80
CA VAL A 240 6.65 -13.62 -7.87
C VAL A 240 5.65 -14.49 -8.60
N THR A 241 5.11 -13.96 -9.71
CA THR A 241 4.17 -14.69 -10.57
C THR A 241 4.77 -15.99 -11.08
N SER A 242 5.97 -15.92 -11.66
CA SER A 242 6.65 -17.09 -12.22
C SER A 242 6.96 -18.14 -11.15
N LEU A 243 7.29 -17.73 -9.93
CA LEU A 243 7.49 -18.65 -8.80
C LEU A 243 6.18 -19.37 -8.44
N HIS A 244 5.09 -18.62 -8.32
CA HIS A 244 3.76 -19.18 -8.07
C HIS A 244 3.30 -20.16 -9.17
N GLU A 245 3.46 -19.78 -10.44
CA GLU A 245 3.11 -20.64 -11.59
C GLU A 245 3.97 -21.91 -11.67
N SER A 246 5.20 -21.87 -11.14
CA SER A 246 6.05 -23.06 -11.03
C SER A 246 5.65 -24.01 -9.90
N GLY A 247 4.67 -23.62 -9.07
CA GLY A 247 4.20 -24.40 -7.93
C GLY A 247 5.13 -24.33 -6.71
N LEU A 248 6.01 -23.31 -6.63
CA LEU A 248 6.84 -23.11 -5.45
C LEU A 248 5.95 -22.79 -4.24
N PRO A 249 6.18 -23.35 -3.04
CA PRO A 249 5.41 -22.99 -1.85
C PRO A 249 5.51 -21.50 -1.49
N TRP A 250 4.50 -21.02 -0.75
CA TRP A 250 4.42 -19.64 -0.26
C TRP A 250 5.68 -19.23 0.52
N GLU A 251 6.09 -20.05 1.48
CA GLU A 251 7.22 -19.78 2.37
C GLU A 251 8.55 -19.69 1.61
N ASP A 252 8.72 -20.55 0.61
CA ASP A 252 9.90 -20.61 -0.26
C ASP A 252 9.92 -19.44 -1.24
N THR A 253 8.74 -19.02 -1.72
CA THR A 253 8.60 -17.81 -2.54
C THR A 253 9.01 -16.57 -1.75
N LEU A 254 8.53 -16.42 -0.52
CA LEU A 254 8.92 -15.30 0.33
C LEU A 254 10.42 -15.31 0.65
N ALA A 255 11.00 -16.48 0.95
CA ALA A 255 12.44 -16.61 1.18
C ALA A 255 13.26 -16.21 -0.06
N THR A 256 12.86 -16.68 -1.24
CA THR A 256 13.50 -16.32 -2.52
C THR A 256 13.46 -14.80 -2.74
N LEU A 257 12.32 -14.16 -2.48
CA LEU A 257 12.16 -12.71 -2.67
C LEU A 257 12.93 -11.89 -1.64
N GLU A 258 13.02 -12.36 -0.39
CA GLU A 258 13.85 -11.76 0.66
C GLU A 258 15.33 -11.74 0.24
N GLU A 259 15.83 -12.83 -0.35
CA GLU A 259 17.18 -12.90 -0.90
C GLU A 259 17.38 -12.02 -2.14
N GLU A 260 16.48 -12.11 -3.13
CA GLU A 260 16.59 -11.36 -4.39
C GLU A 260 16.43 -9.85 -4.22
N THR A 261 15.74 -9.41 -3.15
CA THR A 261 15.57 -8.00 -2.80
C THR A 261 16.47 -7.54 -1.65
N ALA A 262 17.41 -8.39 -1.22
CA ALA A 262 18.35 -8.08 -0.15
C ALA A 262 19.09 -6.76 -0.41
N GLY A 263 19.26 -5.96 0.64
CA GLY A 263 19.84 -4.62 0.56
C GLY A 263 18.83 -3.51 0.24
N LEU A 264 17.61 -3.84 -0.23
CA LEU A 264 16.49 -2.92 -0.20
C LEU A 264 15.86 -3.00 1.19
N GLY A 265 15.86 -1.89 1.94
CA GLY A 265 15.27 -1.85 3.29
C GLY A 265 13.79 -2.23 3.29
N TRP A 266 13.25 -2.64 4.44
CA TRP A 266 11.89 -3.17 4.57
C TRP A 266 10.78 -2.19 4.15
N ILE A 267 11.05 -0.88 4.14
CA ILE A 267 10.11 0.18 3.70
C ILE A 267 10.21 0.41 2.17
N HIS A 268 11.16 -0.20 1.48
CA HIS A 268 11.34 0.01 0.05
C HIS A 268 10.14 -0.55 -0.75
N THR A 269 9.70 0.14 -1.80
CA THR A 269 8.48 -0.23 -2.52
C THR A 269 8.55 -1.60 -3.22
N VAL A 270 9.73 -2.00 -3.68
CA VAL A 270 9.96 -3.26 -4.44
C VAL A 270 9.69 -4.52 -3.60
N PRO A 271 10.34 -4.74 -2.43
CA PRO A 271 10.03 -5.92 -1.60
C PRO A 271 8.56 -5.94 -1.15
N ASN A 272 7.97 -4.78 -0.85
CA ASN A 272 6.56 -4.70 -0.48
C ASN A 272 5.62 -5.08 -1.63
N ALA A 273 5.88 -4.61 -2.86
CA ALA A 273 5.12 -5.05 -4.03
C ALA A 273 5.24 -6.57 -4.26
N ALA A 274 6.38 -7.17 -3.91
CA ALA A 274 6.59 -8.61 -3.97
C ALA A 274 5.68 -9.36 -2.99
N VAL A 275 5.64 -8.93 -1.72
CA VAL A 275 4.78 -9.52 -0.69
C VAL A 275 3.30 -9.34 -1.01
N ILE A 276 2.89 -8.16 -1.47
CA ILE A 276 1.51 -7.90 -1.91
C ILE A 276 1.13 -8.83 -3.08
N THR A 277 2.01 -8.96 -4.08
CA THR A 277 1.76 -9.86 -5.22
C THR A 277 1.62 -11.29 -4.75
N ALA A 278 2.50 -11.75 -3.86
CA ALA A 278 2.42 -13.09 -3.34
C ALA A 278 1.08 -13.30 -2.61
N GLY A 279 0.70 -12.38 -1.72
CA GLY A 279 -0.52 -12.51 -0.90
C GLY A 279 -1.82 -12.49 -1.71
N LEU A 280 -1.75 -12.08 -2.98
CA LEU A 280 -2.88 -12.13 -3.91
C LEU A 280 -2.95 -13.43 -4.73
N LEU A 281 -1.83 -14.15 -4.87
CA LEU A 281 -1.73 -15.32 -5.74
C LEU A 281 -1.83 -16.65 -4.99
N TYR A 282 -1.28 -16.73 -3.77
CA TYR A 282 -1.31 -17.92 -2.92
C TYR A 282 -2.59 -18.00 -2.09
#